data_AF-A0A958C4Z6-F1
#
_entry.id   AF-A0A958C4Z6-F1
#
_cell.length_a   1.000
_cell.length_b   1.000
_cell.length_c   1.000
_cell.angle_alpha   90.00
_cell.angle_beta   90.00
_cell.angle_gamma   90.00
#
_symmetry.space_group_name_H-M   'P 1'
#
loop_
_entity.id
_entity.type
_entity.pdbx_description
1 polymer ?
#
loop_
_entity_poly.entity_id
_entity_poly.type
_entity_poly.pdbx_seq_one_letter_code
_entity_poly.pdbx_strand_id
1 'polypeptide(L)'
;FPKANNEDVEFSYRLSEQGHQMRFVPEAQVFHHHANTWRRYARLKTGRGYWRTIVYRRHPGKALRDTYTPQVLKLQILLAPLALLGVIAALLHRRPVWTALAAPFLATTLPFVRFAARRDPVVAAVSPWGLWLRSIAFAAGVAAGALANLRR
;
A
#
# COMPACT_ATOMS: atom_id res chain seq x y z
N PHE A 1 -17.43 -1.22 1.42
CA PHE A 1 -16.54 -2.39 1.57
C PHE A 1 -17.31 -3.52 2.22
N PRO A 2 -18.09 -4.33 1.48
CA PRO A 2 -19.00 -5.26 2.16
C PRO A 2 -18.35 -6.60 2.56
N LYS A 3 -17.26 -7.02 1.92
CA LYS A 3 -16.61 -8.31 2.24
C LYS A 3 -15.44 -8.10 3.19
N ALA A 4 -15.44 -8.85 4.29
CA ALA A 4 -14.32 -8.94 5.22
C ALA A 4 -13.03 -9.40 4.51
N ASN A 5 -11.90 -8.94 5.03
CA ASN A 5 -10.56 -9.18 4.51
C ASN A 5 -9.56 -9.05 5.67
N ASN A 6 -8.33 -9.55 5.49
CA ASN A 6 -7.25 -9.56 6.46
C ASN A 6 -7.53 -10.45 7.71
N GLU A 7 -8.45 -11.41 7.66
CA GLU A 7 -8.61 -12.42 8.73
C GLU A 7 -7.36 -13.29 8.88
N ASP A 8 -6.70 -13.59 7.76
CA ASP A 8 -5.41 -14.30 7.67
C ASP A 8 -4.29 -13.55 8.43
N VAL A 9 -4.23 -12.24 8.23
CA VAL A 9 -3.26 -11.35 8.89
C VAL A 9 -3.56 -11.25 10.39
N GLU A 10 -4.82 -11.10 10.77
CA GLU A 10 -5.22 -11.05 12.18
C GLU A 10 -4.84 -12.34 12.90
N PHE A 11 -5.13 -13.50 12.30
CA PHE A 11 -4.76 -14.78 12.87
C PHE A 11 -3.24 -14.93 13.00
N SER A 12 -2.49 -14.49 11.99
CA SER A 12 -1.02 -14.45 12.03
C SER A 12 -0.48 -13.59 13.18
N TYR A 13 -1.17 -12.49 13.52
CA TYR A 13 -0.80 -11.66 14.67
C TYR A 13 -1.03 -12.39 15.99
N ARG A 14 -2.18 -13.05 16.16
CA ARG A 14 -2.46 -13.86 17.37
C ARG A 14 -1.43 -14.97 17.56
N LEU A 15 -1.10 -15.71 16.50
CA LEU A 15 -0.06 -16.74 16.56
C LEU A 15 1.31 -16.17 16.97
N SER A 16 1.69 -15.04 16.37
CA SER A 16 2.95 -14.37 16.70
C SER A 16 2.98 -13.84 18.14
N GLU A 17 1.86 -13.32 18.65
CA GLU A 17 1.74 -12.84 20.03
C GLU A 17 1.80 -13.98 21.06
N GLN A 18 1.36 -15.18 20.67
CA GLN A 18 1.51 -16.41 21.44
C GLN A 18 2.93 -17.03 21.38
N GLY A 19 3.87 -16.40 20.66
CA GLY A 19 5.24 -16.88 20.54
C GLY A 19 5.45 -17.99 19.49
N HIS A 20 4.45 -18.29 18.66
CA HIS A 20 4.61 -19.24 17.56
C HIS A 20 5.49 -18.68 16.44
N GLN A 21 6.25 -19.56 15.78
CA GLN A 21 7.06 -19.24 14.61
C GLN A 21 6.31 -19.56 13.32
N MET A 22 6.19 -18.58 12.42
CA MET A 22 5.70 -18.78 11.06
C MET A 22 6.90 -18.91 10.11
N ARG A 23 7.08 -20.09 9.49
CA ARG A 23 8.19 -20.37 8.58
C ARG A 23 7.70 -20.37 7.13
N PHE A 24 8.51 -19.81 6.23
CA PHE A 24 8.27 -19.87 4.80
C PHE A 24 8.71 -21.23 4.26
N VAL A 25 7.81 -21.92 3.55
CA VAL A 25 8.06 -23.22 2.92
C VAL A 25 8.07 -23.02 1.41
N PRO A 26 9.25 -22.92 0.76
CA PRO A 26 9.34 -22.58 -0.66
C PRO A 26 8.73 -23.63 -1.59
N GLU A 27 8.61 -24.88 -1.14
CA GLU A 27 8.02 -25.99 -1.89
C GLU A 27 6.48 -25.95 -1.88
N ALA A 28 5.87 -25.20 -0.97
CA ALA A 28 4.42 -25.04 -0.89
C ALA A 28 3.91 -24.10 -2.01
N GLN A 29 3.58 -24.68 -3.15
CA GLN A 29 3.08 -23.94 -4.31
C GLN A 29 1.57 -23.69 -4.21
N VAL A 30 1.16 -22.45 -4.43
CA VAL A 30 -0.25 -22.05 -4.48
C VAL A 30 -0.51 -21.19 -5.70
N PHE A 31 -1.65 -21.41 -6.35
CA PHE A 31 -2.08 -20.64 -7.52
C PHE A 31 -3.02 -19.52 -7.09
N HIS A 32 -2.79 -18.32 -7.61
CA HIS A 32 -3.61 -17.15 -7.32
C HIS A 32 -4.00 -16.43 -8.61
N HIS A 33 -5.25 -15.97 -8.67
CA HIS A 33 -5.68 -15.05 -9.70
C HIS A 33 -5.28 -13.62 -9.34
N HIS A 34 -4.49 -13.00 -10.21
CA HIS A 34 -4.11 -11.60 -10.07
C HIS A 34 -5.16 -10.67 -10.67
N ALA A 35 -5.26 -9.46 -10.10
CA ALA A 35 -6.07 -8.42 -10.70
C ALA A 35 -5.48 -8.03 -12.06
N ASN A 36 -6.26 -8.23 -13.13
CA ASN A 36 -5.86 -7.98 -14.51
C ASN A 36 -6.16 -6.56 -15.01
N THR A 37 -6.69 -5.68 -14.15
CA THR A 37 -6.97 -4.27 -14.49
C THR A 37 -6.59 -3.35 -13.35
N TRP A 38 -6.19 -2.12 -13.68
CA TRP A 38 -5.87 -1.07 -12.71
C TRP A 38 -7.03 -0.78 -11.75
N ARG A 39 -8.28 -0.79 -12.24
CA ARG A 39 -9.47 -0.59 -11.41
C ARG A 39 -9.66 -1.70 -10.39
N ARG A 40 -9.56 -2.97 -10.81
CA ARG A 40 -9.65 -4.12 -9.89
C ARG A 40 -8.52 -4.08 -8.86
N TYR A 41 -7.31 -3.75 -9.32
CA TYR A 41 -6.15 -3.59 -8.47
C TYR A 41 -6.35 -2.49 -7.42
N ALA A 42 -6.77 -1.28 -7.81
CA ALA A 42 -7.07 -0.19 -6.89
C ALA A 42 -8.13 -0.59 -5.86
N ARG A 43 -9.27 -1.16 -6.30
CA ARG A 43 -10.35 -1.61 -5.40
C ARG A 43 -9.85 -2.63 -4.36
N LEU A 44 -9.00 -3.56 -4.79
CA LEU A 44 -8.38 -4.54 -3.90
C LEU A 44 -7.50 -3.85 -2.85
N LYS A 45 -6.67 -2.88 -3.25
CA LYS A 45 -5.77 -2.16 -2.34
C LYS A 45 -6.52 -1.25 -1.37
N THR A 46 -7.59 -0.59 -1.81
CA THR A 46 -8.48 0.17 -0.91
C THR A 46 -9.14 -0.75 0.12
N GLY A 47 -9.65 -1.91 -0.29
CA GLY A 47 -10.20 -2.90 0.65
C GLY A 47 -9.16 -3.37 1.67
N ARG A 48 -7.94 -3.68 1.22
CA ARG A 48 -6.84 -4.07 2.12
C ARG A 48 -6.49 -2.97 3.12
N GLY A 49 -6.42 -1.71 2.68
CA GLY A 49 -6.17 -0.56 3.56
C GLY A 49 -7.24 -0.41 4.64
N TYR A 50 -8.52 -0.46 4.24
CA TYR A 50 -9.65 -0.36 5.15
C TYR A 50 -9.61 -1.41 6.26
N TRP A 51 -9.53 -2.69 5.88
CA TRP A 51 -9.52 -3.79 6.84
C TRP A 51 -8.23 -3.84 7.65
N ARG A 52 -7.09 -3.42 7.10
CA ARG A 52 -5.83 -3.36 7.84
C ARG A 52 -5.91 -2.37 9.00
N THR A 53 -6.58 -1.22 8.81
CA THR A 53 -6.82 -0.26 9.89
C THR A 53 -7.69 -0.83 11.00
N ILE A 54 -8.68 -1.67 10.67
CA ILE A 54 -9.52 -2.34 11.67
C ILE A 54 -8.70 -3.36 12.47
N VAL A 55 -7.88 -4.17 11.79
CA VAL A 55 -7.01 -5.16 12.46
C VAL A 55 -5.96 -4.48 13.35
N TYR A 56 -5.35 -3.38 12.89
CA TYR A 56 -4.40 -2.62 13.70
C TYR A 56 -5.00 -2.02 14.96
N ARG A 57 -6.31 -1.72 14.99
CA ARG A 57 -6.98 -1.32 16.24
C ARG A 57 -6.97 -2.44 17.30
N ARG A 58 -7.06 -3.70 16.86
CA ARG A 58 -7.01 -4.87 17.76
C ARG A 58 -5.58 -5.25 18.15
N HIS A 59 -4.62 -5.01 17.26
CA HIS A 59 -3.20 -5.33 17.45
C HIS A 59 -2.30 -4.09 17.22
N PRO A 60 -2.37 -3.07 18.11
CA PRO A 60 -1.69 -1.79 17.89
C PRO A 60 -0.16 -1.92 17.76
N GLY A 61 0.46 -2.87 18.47
CA GLY A 61 1.90 -3.15 18.36
C GLY A 61 2.33 -3.54 16.94
N LYS A 62 1.44 -4.17 16.16
CA LYS A 62 1.71 -4.58 14.78
C LYS A 62 1.60 -3.41 13.79
N ALA A 63 0.92 -2.31 14.12
CA ALA A 63 0.83 -1.15 13.24
C ALA A 63 2.21 -0.55 12.92
N LEU A 64 3.15 -0.60 13.88
CA LEU A 64 4.49 -0.06 13.73
C LEU A 64 5.50 -1.12 13.26
N ARG A 65 5.48 -2.31 13.86
CA ARG A 65 6.52 -3.34 13.72
C ARG A 65 6.10 -4.58 12.91
N ASP A 66 5.11 -4.45 12.04
CA ASP A 66 4.74 -5.51 11.10
C ASP A 66 5.82 -5.71 10.03
N THR A 67 6.56 -6.82 10.13
CA THR A 67 7.62 -7.22 9.18
C THR A 67 7.07 -7.50 7.77
N TYR A 68 5.78 -7.82 7.63
CA TYR A 68 5.14 -8.06 6.34
C TYR A 68 4.94 -6.77 5.53
N THR A 69 4.84 -5.61 6.19
CA THR A 69 4.56 -4.33 5.55
C THR A 69 5.79 -3.42 5.62
N PRO A 70 6.59 -3.31 4.53
CA PRO A 70 7.80 -2.51 4.51
C PRO A 70 7.53 -1.05 4.90
N GLN A 71 8.44 -0.41 5.64
CA GLN A 71 8.29 1.00 6.05
C GLN A 71 8.19 1.95 4.84
N VAL A 72 8.88 1.64 3.74
CA VAL A 72 8.78 2.39 2.48
C VAL A 72 7.35 2.43 1.93
N LEU A 73 6.55 1.37 2.14
CA LEU A 73 5.15 1.36 1.74
C LEU A 73 4.33 2.34 2.57
N LYS A 74 4.55 2.41 3.89
CA LYS A 74 3.88 3.39 4.76
C LYS A 74 4.22 4.82 4.34
N LEU A 75 5.50 5.08 4.07
CA LEU A 75 5.95 6.37 3.55
C LEU A 75 5.29 6.70 2.21
N GLN A 76 5.22 5.75 1.28
CA GLN A 76 4.55 5.94 -0.01
C GLN A 76 3.06 6.24 0.12
N ILE A 77 2.36 5.63 1.08
CA ILE A 77 0.95 5.93 1.38
C ILE A 77 0.78 7.38 1.83
N LEU A 78 1.71 7.90 2.63
CA LEU A 78 1.70 9.30 3.10
C LEU A 78 2.09 10.30 1.99
N LEU A 79 3.08 9.95 1.16
CA LEU A 79 3.61 10.85 0.12
C LEU A 79 2.75 10.91 -1.14
N ALA A 80 2.03 9.83 -1.49
CA ALA A 80 1.28 9.78 -2.75
C ALA A 80 0.19 10.87 -2.87
N PRO A 81 -0.60 11.18 -1.81
CA PRO A 81 -1.52 12.32 -1.84
C PRO A 81 -0.83 13.66 -2.06
N LEU A 82 0.36 13.87 -1.47
CA LEU A 82 1.13 15.11 -1.65
C LEU A 82 1.60 15.26 -3.10
N ALA A 83 2.02 14.16 -3.74
CA ALA A 83 2.36 14.16 -5.16
C ALA A 83 1.15 14.56 -6.04
N LEU A 84 -0.06 14.08 -5.71
CA LEU A 84 -1.29 14.47 -6.40
C LEU A 84 -1.60 15.96 -6.21
N LEU A 85 -1.52 16.44 -4.96
CA LEU A 85 -1.76 17.84 -4.62
C LEU A 85 -0.78 18.77 -5.35
N GLY A 86 0.50 18.37 -5.49
CA GLY A 86 1.49 19.14 -6.24
C GLY A 86 1.16 19.27 -7.72
N VAL A 87 0.69 18.20 -8.36
CA VAL A 87 0.22 18.26 -9.76
C VAL A 87 -1.01 19.16 -9.89
N ILE A 88 -1.99 19.03 -8.99
CA ILE A 88 -3.19 19.88 -8.99
C ILE A 88 -2.80 21.35 -8.81
N ALA A 89 -1.93 21.67 -7.84
CA ALA A 89 -1.46 23.03 -7.59
C ALA A 89 -0.67 23.61 -8.79
N ALA A 90 0.15 22.79 -9.45
CA ALA A 90 0.86 23.21 -10.66
C ALA A 90 -0.10 23.65 -11.77
N LEU A 91 -1.18 22.90 -11.96
CA LEU A 91 -2.21 23.19 -12.96
C LEU A 91 -3.04 24.42 -12.59
N LEU A 92 -3.50 24.51 -11.34
CA LEU A 92 -4.34 25.61 -10.87
C LEU A 92 -3.60 26.95 -10.86
N HIS A 93 -2.33 26.95 -10.42
CA HIS A 93 -1.52 28.18 -10.33
C HIS A 93 -0.68 28.44 -11.58
N ARG A 94 -0.69 27.53 -12.57
CA ARG A 94 0.19 27.56 -13.76
C ARG A 94 1.67 27.71 -13.43
N ARG A 95 2.11 27.16 -12.29
CA ARG A 95 3.50 27.22 -11.83
C ARG A 95 4.06 25.81 -11.71
N PRO A 96 5.04 25.42 -12.56
CA PRO A 96 5.56 24.05 -12.54
C PRO A 96 6.31 23.72 -11.24
N VAL A 97 6.74 24.72 -10.45
CA VAL A 97 7.44 24.51 -9.17
C VAL A 97 6.69 23.56 -8.22
N TRP A 98 5.35 23.55 -8.27
CA TRP A 98 4.54 22.67 -7.41
C TRP A 98 4.70 21.17 -7.73
N THR A 99 5.17 20.80 -8.92
CA THR A 99 5.47 19.40 -9.24
C THR A 99 6.63 18.84 -8.42
N ALA A 100 7.46 19.71 -7.82
CA ALA A 100 8.53 19.29 -6.91
C ALA A 100 8.00 18.50 -5.70
N LEU A 101 6.74 18.67 -5.31
CA LEU A 101 6.10 17.89 -4.24
C LEU A 101 5.99 16.39 -4.57
N ALA A 102 6.08 16.00 -5.86
CA ALA A 102 6.12 14.60 -6.25
C ALA A 102 7.51 13.96 -6.09
N ALA A 103 8.58 14.75 -5.97
CA ALA A 103 9.96 14.25 -5.97
C ALA A 103 10.25 13.26 -4.83
N PRO A 104 9.81 13.49 -3.56
CA PRO A 104 10.01 12.52 -2.49
C PRO A 104 9.33 11.18 -2.80
N PHE A 105 8.09 11.22 -3.33
CA PHE A 105 7.39 9.99 -3.72
C PHE A 105 8.17 9.24 -4.81
N LEU A 106 8.56 9.94 -5.88
CA LEU A 106 9.32 9.34 -6.98
C LEU A 106 10.63 8.71 -6.51
N ALA A 107 11.36 9.37 -5.61
CA ALA A 107 12.59 8.84 -5.02
C ALA A 107 12.35 7.47 -4.34
N THR A 108 11.25 7.30 -3.61
CA THR A 108 10.92 6.01 -2.98
C THR A 108 10.60 4.89 -3.97
N THR A 109 10.27 5.21 -5.23
CA THR A 109 9.99 4.19 -6.26
C THR A 109 11.26 3.62 -6.90
N LEU A 110 12.37 4.36 -6.82
CA LEU A 110 13.62 4.02 -7.53
C LEU A 110 14.16 2.62 -7.22
N PRO A 111 14.19 2.11 -5.97
CA PRO A 111 14.69 0.76 -5.71
C PRO A 111 13.90 -0.31 -6.46
N PHE A 112 12.57 -0.18 -6.50
CA PHE A 112 11.70 -1.11 -7.21
C PHE A 112 11.83 -0.97 -8.73
N VAL A 113 11.90 0.26 -9.25
CA VAL A 113 12.11 0.51 -10.68
C VAL A 113 13.44 -0.08 -11.15
N ARG A 114 14.53 0.11 -10.39
CA ARG A 114 15.84 -0.48 -10.69
C ARG A 114 15.81 -2.01 -10.63
N PHE A 115 15.10 -2.57 -9.66
CA PHE A 115 14.90 -4.02 -9.56
C PHE A 115 14.12 -4.58 -10.76
N ALA A 116 13.05 -3.89 -11.17
CA ALA A 116 12.20 -4.26 -12.29
C ALA A 116 12.95 -4.11 -13.63
N ALA A 117 13.72 -3.04 -13.82
CA ALA A 117 14.44 -2.77 -15.07
C ALA A 117 15.44 -3.88 -15.43
N ARG A 118 15.98 -4.60 -14.43
CA ARG A 118 16.87 -5.75 -14.65
C ARG A 118 16.15 -7.01 -15.12
N ARG A 119 14.81 -7.04 -15.12
CA ARG A 119 13.98 -8.21 -15.44
C ARG A 119 13.03 -7.95 -16.60
N ASP A 120 12.36 -6.79 -16.56
CA ASP A 120 11.37 -6.37 -17.52
C ASP A 120 11.31 -4.82 -17.58
N PRO A 121 11.80 -4.20 -18.67
CA PRO A 121 11.77 -2.75 -18.85
C PRO A 121 10.35 -2.15 -18.93
N VAL A 122 9.38 -2.90 -19.45
CA VAL A 122 7.98 -2.45 -19.54
C VAL A 122 7.40 -2.34 -18.14
N VAL A 123 7.62 -3.37 -17.31
CA VAL A 123 7.24 -3.33 -15.89
C VAL A 123 7.90 -2.15 -15.19
N ALA A 124 9.20 -1.91 -15.42
CA ALA A 124 9.91 -0.79 -14.83
C ALA A 124 9.30 0.57 -15.21
N ALA A 125 8.93 0.76 -16.48
CA ALA A 125 8.32 2.00 -16.97
C ALA A 125 6.94 2.26 -16.36
N VAL A 126 6.11 1.24 -16.20
CA VAL A 126 4.75 1.39 -15.63
C VAL A 126 4.73 1.40 -14.09
N SER A 127 5.84 1.00 -13.45
CA SER A 127 5.94 0.84 -12.00
C SER A 127 5.66 2.12 -11.19
N PRO A 128 6.18 3.31 -11.55
CA PRO A 128 5.90 4.53 -10.79
C PRO A 128 4.39 4.81 -10.72
N TRP A 129 3.67 4.66 -11.84
CA TRP A 129 2.22 4.78 -11.90
C TRP A 129 1.53 3.72 -11.03
N GLY A 130 1.89 2.44 -11.18
CA GLY A 130 1.28 1.35 -10.41
C GLY A 130 1.51 1.47 -8.90
N LEU A 131 2.70 1.94 -8.49
CA LEU A 131 3.05 2.21 -7.10
C LEU A 131 2.27 3.40 -6.54
N TRP A 132 2.12 4.48 -7.33
CA TRP A 132 1.32 5.64 -6.94
C TRP A 132 -0.16 5.27 -6.76
N LEU A 133 -0.74 4.60 -7.75
CA LEU A 133 -2.13 4.14 -7.72
C LEU A 133 -2.39 3.25 -6.50
N ARG A 134 -1.49 2.29 -6.23
CA ARG A 134 -1.56 1.43 -5.05
C ARG A 134 -1.58 2.26 -3.76
N SER A 135 -0.69 3.24 -3.65
CA SER A 135 -0.52 4.05 -2.44
C SER A 135 -1.72 4.96 -2.19
N ILE A 136 -2.25 5.63 -3.22
CA ILE A 136 -3.50 6.41 -3.12
C ILE A 136 -4.67 5.50 -2.72
N ALA A 137 -4.80 4.34 -3.37
CA ALA A 137 -5.86 3.39 -3.05
C ALA A 137 -5.77 2.91 -1.60
N PHE A 138 -4.57 2.61 -1.10
CA PHE A 138 -4.35 2.28 0.30
C PHE A 138 -4.67 3.45 1.23
N ALA A 139 -4.22 4.67 0.93
CA ALA A 139 -4.50 5.86 1.74
C ALA A 139 -6.01 6.09 1.90
N ALA A 140 -6.77 5.99 0.81
CA ALA A 140 -8.23 6.08 0.84
C ALA A 140 -8.86 4.98 1.71
N GLY A 141 -8.35 3.75 1.60
CA GLY A 141 -8.78 2.63 2.45
C GLY A 141 -8.50 2.88 3.93
N VAL A 142 -7.27 3.31 4.26
CA VAL A 142 -6.84 3.59 5.63
C VAL A 142 -7.68 4.70 6.25
N ALA A 143 -7.91 5.79 5.53
CA ALA A 143 -8.75 6.90 5.98
C ALA A 143 -10.18 6.44 6.25
N ALA A 144 -10.79 5.68 5.33
CA ALA A 144 -12.12 5.13 5.53
C ALA A 144 -12.20 4.17 6.74
N GLY A 145 -11.16 3.36 6.96
CA GLY A 145 -11.05 2.45 8.10
C GLY A 145 -10.90 3.21 9.42
N ALA A 146 -10.11 4.28 9.43
CA ALA A 146 -9.92 5.13 10.60
C ALA A 146 -11.23 5.83 10.99
N LEU A 147 -11.94 6.41 10.01
CA LEU A 147 -13.27 7.00 10.23
C LEU A 147 -14.29 5.98 10.77
N ALA A 148 -14.26 4.75 10.26
CA ALA A 148 -15.14 3.68 10.76
C ALA A 148 -14.81 3.27 12.20
N ASN A 149 -13.54 3.29 12.59
CA ASN A 149 -13.11 3.02 13.96
C ASN A 149 -13.49 4.13 14.94
N LEU A 150 -13.60 5.39 14.50
CA LEU A 150 -14.05 6.50 15.35
C LEU A 150 -15.57 6.44 15.64
N ARG A 151 -16.34 5.78 14.77
CA ARG A 151 -17.80 5.62 14.91
C ARG A 151 -18.21 4.39 15.73
N ARG A 152 -17.25 3.62 16.25
CA ARG A 152 -17.45 2.35 16.97
C ARG A 152 -16.71 2.37 18.29
#